data_AF-A0A2E0N426-F1
#
_entry.id   AF-A0A2E0N426-F1
#
_cell.length_a   1.000
_cell.length_b   1.000
_cell.length_c   1.000
_cell.angle_alpha   90.00
_cell.angle_beta   90.00
_cell.angle_gamma   90.00
#
_symmetry.space_group_name_H-M   'P 1'
#
loop_
_entity.id
_entity.type
_entity.pdbx_description
1 polymer ?
#
loop_
_entity_poly.entity_id
_entity_poly.type
_entity_poly.pdbx_seq_one_letter_code
_entity_poly.pdbx_strand_id
1 'polypeptide(L)'
;MFGIFSQYNDSELVFTEFMEITQEDGEFLLRLKHFNPDFSGWEEKTDYVTFKLESVSDNTAAFSGLSYQINDQRELTISLRMRQGDGSITTEQFSFSRVDL
;
A
#
# COMPACT_ATOMS: atom_id res chain seq x y z
N MET A 1 -0.06 5.75 -12.27
CA MET A 1 -1.38 5.20 -11.85
C MET A 1 -1.68 5.77 -10.48
N PHE A 2 -2.92 6.18 -10.21
CA PHE A 2 -3.34 6.68 -8.90
C PHE A 2 -4.42 5.76 -8.31
N GLY A 3 -4.41 5.57 -7.00
CA GLY A 3 -5.33 4.70 -6.28
C GLY A 3 -5.67 5.26 -4.90
N ILE A 4 -6.79 4.79 -4.36
CA ILE A 4 -7.26 5.14 -3.02
C ILE A 4 -7.56 3.84 -2.28
N PHE A 5 -7.04 3.71 -1.07
CA PHE A 5 -7.43 2.70 -0.12
C PHE A 5 -8.19 3.37 1.05
N SER A 6 -9.11 2.63 1.65
CA SER A 6 -9.87 3.09 2.80
C SER A 6 -10.07 1.93 3.77
N GLN A 7 -9.59 2.10 4.99
CA GLN A 7 -9.80 1.14 6.06
C GLN A 7 -11.04 1.53 6.85
N TYR A 8 -11.94 0.56 7.01
CA TYR A 8 -13.11 0.69 7.89
C TYR A 8 -13.02 -0.30 9.04
N ASN A 9 -13.61 0.07 10.18
CA ASN A 9 -13.89 -0.83 11.29
C ASN A 9 -15.35 -0.63 11.70
N ASP A 10 -16.17 -1.69 11.72
CA ASP A 10 -17.60 -1.60 12.03
C ASP A 10 -18.37 -0.50 11.26
N SER A 11 -18.00 -0.27 9.99
CA SER A 11 -18.51 0.80 9.11
C SER A 11 -18.04 2.23 9.43
N GLU A 12 -17.20 2.41 10.45
CA GLU A 12 -16.53 3.66 10.73
C GLU A 12 -15.23 3.76 9.92
N LEU A 13 -15.01 4.89 9.26
CA LEU A 13 -13.76 5.17 8.57
C LEU A 13 -12.63 5.29 9.59
N VAL A 14 -11.59 4.47 9.45
CA VAL A 14 -10.38 4.53 10.29
C VAL A 14 -9.36 5.47 9.67
N PHE A 15 -9.04 5.25 8.39
CA PHE A 15 -8.17 6.13 7.61
C PHE A 15 -8.35 5.91 6.11
N THR A 16 -7.84 6.85 5.32
CA THR A 16 -7.67 6.69 3.88
C THR A 16 -6.20 6.78 3.50
N GLU A 17 -5.83 6.11 2.44
CA GLU A 17 -4.49 6.17 1.85
C GLU A 17 -4.63 6.55 0.39
N PHE A 18 -3.91 7.59 -0.02
CA PHE A 18 -3.78 7.96 -1.42
C PHE A 18 -2.43 7.47 -1.92
N MET A 19 -2.46 6.67 -2.98
CA MET A 19 -1.26 6.05 -3.52
C MET A 19 -1.10 6.35 -5.00
N GLU A 20 0.15 6.41 -5.43
CA GLU A 20 0.50 6.46 -6.84
C GLU A 20 1.67 5.55 -7.17
N ILE A 21 1.61 4.95 -8.35
CA ILE A 21 2.77 4.33 -8.98
C ILE A 21 3.24 5.28 -10.07
N THR A 22 4.47 5.76 -9.93
CA THR A 22 5.14 6.68 -10.87
C THR A 22 6.47 6.09 -11.35
N GLN A 23 7.07 6.73 -12.35
CA GLN A 23 8.44 6.45 -12.78
C GLN A 23 9.28 7.73 -12.66
N GLU A 24 10.40 7.65 -11.93
CA GLU A 24 11.36 8.73 -11.75
C GLU A 24 12.78 8.18 -11.94
N ASP A 25 13.61 8.88 -12.72
CA ASP A 25 14.99 8.47 -13.02
C ASP A 25 15.15 7.02 -13.51
N GLY A 26 14.13 6.48 -14.17
CA GLY A 26 14.10 5.11 -14.68
C GLY A 26 13.66 4.05 -13.65
N GLU A 27 13.46 4.43 -12.39
CA GLU A 27 12.93 3.55 -11.34
C GLU A 27 11.40 3.72 -11.21
N PHE A 28 10.69 2.61 -10.95
CA PHE A 28 9.27 2.67 -10.56
C PHE A 28 9.15 2.81 -9.05
N LEU A 29 8.33 3.76 -8.62
CA LEU A 29 8.10 4.09 -7.22
C LEU A 29 6.62 3.96 -6.92
N LEU A 30 6.28 3.29 -5.82
CA LEU A 30 4.98 3.41 -5.17
C LEU A 30 5.12 4.46 -4.06
N ARG A 31 4.38 5.56 -4.16
CA ARG A 31 4.29 6.59 -3.12
C ARG A 31 2.91 6.57 -2.52
N LEU A 32 2.82 6.77 -1.21
CA LEU A 32 1.54 6.86 -0.53
C LEU A 32 1.56 7.84 0.63
N LYS A 33 0.38 8.37 0.93
CA LYS A 33 0.14 9.27 2.06
C LYS A 33 -1.15 8.89 2.76
N HIS A 34 -1.14 8.92 4.09
CA HIS A 34 -2.28 8.55 4.91
C HIS A 34 -3.01 9.79 5.41
N PHE A 35 -4.33 9.64 5.57
CA PHE A 35 -5.21 10.68 6.07
C PHE A 35 -6.18 10.09 7.10
N ASN A 36 -6.32 10.79 8.22
CA ASN A 36 -7.36 10.56 9.21
C ASN A 36 -8.77 10.80 8.63
N PRO A 37 -9.84 10.38 9.33
CA PRO A 37 -11.21 10.59 8.87
C PRO A 37 -11.60 12.07 8.69
N ASP A 38 -10.91 12.98 9.40
CA ASP A 38 -11.07 14.44 9.28
C ASP A 38 -10.18 15.08 8.21
N PHE A 39 -9.52 14.26 7.39
CA PHE A 39 -8.62 14.65 6.30
C PHE A 39 -7.28 15.26 6.75
N SER A 40 -6.95 15.23 8.04
CA SER A 40 -5.59 15.54 8.49
C SER A 40 -4.61 14.44 8.06
N GLY A 41 -3.47 14.83 7.51
CA GLY A 41 -2.43 13.89 7.04
C GLY A 41 -1.61 13.32 8.20
N TRP A 42 -1.17 12.07 8.08
CA TRP A 42 -0.21 11.48 9.03
C TRP A 42 1.21 11.99 8.78
N GLU A 43 1.60 12.06 7.50
CA GLU A 43 2.88 12.61 7.08
C GLU A 43 2.83 14.14 6.99
N GLU A 44 3.96 14.78 7.26
CA GLU A 44 4.15 16.22 7.08
C GLU A 44 3.75 16.68 5.68
N LYS A 45 3.45 17.98 5.51
CA LYS A 45 2.81 18.52 4.31
C LYS A 45 3.41 18.03 2.98
N THR A 46 4.74 18.01 2.87
CA THR A 46 5.48 17.63 1.66
C THR A 46 5.93 16.17 1.64
N ASP A 47 5.66 15.43 2.71
CA ASP A 47 6.22 14.11 2.93
C ASP A 47 5.20 13.01 2.58
N TYR A 48 5.74 11.85 2.22
CA TYR A 48 5.02 10.65 1.82
C TYR A 48 5.92 9.42 2.03
N VAL A 49 5.32 8.25 2.17
CA VAL A 49 6.05 6.98 2.21
C VAL A 49 6.37 6.56 0.78
N THR A 50 7.56 5.99 0.55
CA THR A 50 8.00 5.51 -0.77
C THR A 50 8.47 4.07 -0.70
N PHE A 51 8.02 3.23 -1.63
CA PHE A 51 8.50 1.88 -1.86
C PHE A 51 9.07 1.78 -3.28
N LYS A 52 10.31 1.31 -3.40
CA LYS A 52 10.97 1.13 -4.69
C LYS A 52 10.62 -0.22 -5.28
N LEU A 53 10.30 -0.28 -6.58
CA LEU A 53 10.07 -1.55 -7.27
C LEU A 53 11.38 -2.34 -7.36
N GLU A 54 11.37 -3.57 -6.87
CA GLU A 54 12.54 -4.47 -6.89
C GLU A 54 12.42 -5.50 -8.02
N SER A 55 11.22 -6.04 -8.24
CA SER A 55 10.98 -7.00 -9.32
C SER A 55 9.50 -7.13 -9.68
N VAL A 56 9.26 -7.63 -10.89
CA VAL A 56 7.93 -8.01 -11.39
C VAL A 56 8.02 -9.42 -11.96
N SER A 57 7.06 -10.26 -11.60
CA SER A 57 6.81 -11.58 -12.21
C SER A 57 5.40 -11.63 -12.79
N ASP A 58 5.01 -12.76 -13.35
CA ASP A 58 3.70 -12.94 -14.02
C ASP A 58 2.50 -12.49 -13.18
N ASN A 59 2.56 -12.65 -11.85
CA ASN A 59 1.45 -12.34 -10.95
C ASN A 59 1.84 -11.51 -9.71
N THR A 60 3.10 -11.08 -9.60
CA THR A 60 3.59 -10.39 -8.40
C THR A 60 4.40 -9.15 -8.76
N ALA A 61 4.12 -8.04 -8.07
CA ALA A 61 4.97 -6.86 -8.05
C ALA A 61 5.56 -6.72 -6.65
N ALA A 62 6.88 -6.84 -6.54
CA ALA A 62 7.60 -6.74 -5.27
C ALA A 62 8.31 -5.39 -5.19
N PHE A 63 8.01 -4.65 -4.13
CA PHE A 63 8.64 -3.40 -3.75
C PHE A 63 9.44 -3.58 -2.45
N SER A 64 10.30 -2.61 -2.15
CA SER A 64 11.14 -2.57 -0.96
C SER A 64 10.33 -2.46 0.34
N GLY A 65 9.80 -3.58 0.81
CA GLY A 65 8.98 -3.67 2.03
C GLY A 65 7.50 -3.99 1.79
N LEU A 66 7.05 -4.05 0.53
CA LEU A 66 5.65 -4.31 0.18
C LEU A 66 5.56 -5.18 -1.07
N SER A 67 4.60 -6.10 -1.16
CA SER A 67 4.34 -6.84 -2.40
C SER A 67 2.85 -6.96 -2.70
N TYR A 68 2.49 -6.85 -3.96
CA TYR A 68 1.16 -7.16 -4.48
C TYR A 68 1.24 -8.49 -5.23
N GLN A 69 0.42 -9.47 -4.85
CA GLN A 69 0.32 -10.76 -5.51
C GLN A 69 -1.12 -11.03 -5.92
N ILE A 70 -1.34 -11.23 -7.20
CA ILE A 70 -2.61 -11.70 -7.75
C ILE A 70 -2.62 -13.23 -7.63
N ASN A 71 -3.45 -13.77 -6.76
CA ASN A 71 -3.52 -15.23 -6.53
C ASN A 71 -4.40 -15.91 -7.59
N ASP A 72 -5.45 -15.22 -8.04
CA ASP A 72 -6.31 -15.61 -9.15
C ASP A 72 -6.98 -14.37 -9.78
N GLN A 73 -7.98 -14.54 -10.65
CA GLN A 73 -8.66 -13.43 -11.33
C GLN A 73 -9.43 -12.46 -10.40
N ARG A 74 -9.59 -12.82 -9.13
CA ARG A 74 -10.44 -12.12 -8.16
C ARG A 74 -9.75 -11.88 -6.81
N GLU A 75 -8.59 -12.47 -6.56
CA GLU A 75 -7.90 -12.37 -5.28
C GLU A 75 -6.58 -11.62 -5.39
N LEU A 76 -6.39 -10.64 -4.50
CA LEU A 76 -5.15 -9.90 -4.32
C LEU A 76 -4.68 -10.06 -2.87
N THR A 77 -3.44 -10.50 -2.70
CA THR A 77 -2.74 -10.44 -1.40
C THR A 77 -1.72 -9.31 -1.43
N ILE A 78 -1.78 -8.45 -0.43
CA ILE A 78 -0.73 -7.45 -0.16
C ILE A 78 0.02 -7.89 1.09
N SER A 79 1.34 -8.03 0.99
CA SER A 79 2.21 -8.26 2.15
C SER A 79 3.00 -7.01 2.47
N LEU A 80 2.92 -6.52 3.70
CA LEU A 80 3.62 -5.32 4.17
C LEU A 80 4.57 -5.70 5.31
N ARG A 81 5.86 -5.45 5.13
CA ARG A 81 6.87 -5.59 6.19
C ARG A 81 6.86 -4.35 7.07
N MET A 82 6.47 -4.51 8.33
CA MET A 82 6.46 -3.46 9.33
C MET A 82 7.62 -3.65 10.29
N ARG A 83 8.42 -2.59 10.47
CA ARG A 83 9.43 -2.55 11.52
C ARG A 83 8.79 -2.01 12.79
N GLN A 84 8.87 -2.79 13.86
CA GLN A 84 8.35 -2.45 15.18
C GLN A 84 9.33 -1.56 15.95
N GLY A 85 8.84 -0.94 17.02
CA GLY A 85 9.66 -0.06 17.87
C GLY A 85 10.84 -0.76 18.56
N ASP A 86 10.76 -2.08 18.75
CA ASP A 86 11.86 -2.91 19.30
C ASP A 86 12.85 -3.39 18.22
N GLY A 87 12.65 -2.98 16.96
CA GLY A 87 13.48 -3.35 15.82
C GLY A 87 13.11 -4.68 15.16
N SER A 88 12.18 -5.45 15.73
CA SER A 88 11.64 -6.65 15.08
C SER A 88 10.89 -6.28 13.79
N ILE A 89 10.76 -7.24 12.88
CA ILE A 89 10.01 -7.07 11.63
C ILE A 89 8.86 -8.07 11.65
N THR A 90 7.64 -7.56 11.54
CA THR A 90 6.44 -8.37 11.27
C THR A 90 6.02 -8.18 9.83
N THR A 91 5.35 -9.18 9.26
CA THR A 91 4.73 -9.05 7.93
C THR A 91 3.23 -9.12 8.12
N GLU A 92 2.55 -8.02 7.85
CA GLU A 92 1.08 -7.99 7.78
C GLU A 92 0.63 -8.43 6.40
N GLN A 93 -0.46 -9.19 6.35
CA GLN A 93 -1.06 -9.62 5.10
C GLN A 93 -2.49 -9.10 5.00
N PHE A 94 -2.77 -8.42 3.91
CA PHE A 94 -4.10 -7.96 3.55
C PHE A 94 -4.60 -8.81 2.38
N SER A 95 -5.76 -9.42 2.55
CA SER A 95 -6.39 -10.23 1.51
C SER A 95 -7.62 -9.50 0.99
N PHE A 96 -7.66 -9.27 -0.32
CA PHE A 96 -8.71 -8.57 -1.00
C PHE A 96 -9.39 -9.48 -2.01
N SER A 97 -10.71 -9.40 -2.06
CA SER A 97 -11.51 -10.00 -3.12
C SER A 97 -12.09 -8.90 -4.00
N ARG A 98 -12.04 -9.11 -5.32
CA ARG A 98 -12.65 -8.21 -6.29
C ARG A 98 -14.15 -8.10 -6.01
N VAL A 99 -14.61 -6.88 -5.82
CA VAL A 99 -16.04 -6.54 -5.73
C VAL A 99 -16.55 -6.24 -7.14
N ASP A 100 -17.68 -6.83 -7.49
CA ASP A 100 -18.41 -6.46 -8.70
C ASP A 100 -19.28 -5.24 -8.37
N LEU A 101 -19.08 -4.15 -9.12
CA LEU A 101 -19.84 -2.90 -9.00
C LEU A 101 -21.14 -2.96 -9.80
#